data_AF-A0A378F3P1-F1
#
_entry.id   AF-A0A378F3P1-F1
#
_cell.length_a   1.000
_cell.length_b   1.000
_cell.length_c   1.000
_cell.angle_alpha   90.00
_cell.angle_beta   90.00
_cell.angle_gamma   90.00
#
_symmetry.space_group_name_H-M   'P 1'
#
loop_
_entity.id
_entity.type
_entity.pdbx_description
1 polymer ?
#
loop_
_entity_poly.entity_id
_entity_poly.type
_entity_poly.pdbx_seq_one_letter_code
_entity_poly.pdbx_strand_id
1 'polypeptide(L)'
;MSAPLTSHIYNFRLDLDVDGENNTLVAMDPEVKPNTAGGPRTSTMQVNQYTIDSEQKAAQKFDPGTIRLLSNTSKENRMGNPVSYQIIPYAGGTHPAATGAKFAPDEWIYHRLSFMDKQLWVTRYHPTERYPEGKYPNRSAHDTGLGQYAKDDESLTNPR
;
A
#
# COMPACT_ATOMS: atom_id res chain seq x y z
N MET A 1 15.32 -5.68 36.10
CA MET A 1 14.68 -6.48 35.03
C MET A 1 14.78 -5.69 33.75
N SER A 2 15.34 -6.28 32.69
CA SER A 2 15.31 -5.70 31.35
C SER A 2 14.22 -6.41 30.56
N ALA A 3 13.32 -5.65 29.93
CA ALA A 3 12.37 -6.21 28.97
C ALA A 3 13.02 -6.18 27.57
N PRO A 4 13.01 -7.28 26.83
CA PRO A 4 13.58 -7.30 25.48
C PRO A 4 12.80 -6.36 24.55
N LEU A 5 13.53 -5.67 23.66
CA LEU A 5 12.92 -4.82 22.64
C LEU A 5 12.13 -5.70 21.65
N THR A 6 10.87 -5.34 21.41
CA THR A 6 9.99 -6.03 20.45
C THR A 6 9.31 -5.00 19.56
N SER A 7 8.81 -5.46 18.41
CA SER A 7 8.01 -4.64 17.49
C SER A 7 6.58 -5.17 17.44
N HIS A 8 5.61 -4.28 17.41
CA HIS A 8 4.20 -4.61 17.20
C HIS A 8 3.82 -4.21 15.77
N ILE A 9 3.53 -5.20 14.93
CA ILE A 9 3.19 -5.01 13.52
C ILE A 9 1.77 -5.53 13.33
N TYR A 10 0.90 -4.69 12.78
CA TYR A 10 -0.49 -5.00 12.51
C TYR A 10 -0.74 -4.93 11.00
N ASN A 11 -1.55 -5.83 10.49
CA ASN A 11 -2.03 -5.81 9.11
C ASN A 11 -3.55 -5.96 9.13
N PHE A 12 -4.22 -5.20 8.27
CA PHE A 12 -5.67 -5.22 8.12
C PHE A 12 -6.00 -5.55 6.67
N ARG A 13 -6.76 -6.63 6.46
CA ARG A 13 -7.37 -6.91 5.16
C ARG A 13 -8.62 -6.06 5.02
N LEU A 14 -8.59 -5.12 4.08
CA LEU A 14 -9.71 -4.24 3.75
C LEU A 14 -10.16 -4.53 2.33
N ASP A 15 -11.35 -5.12 2.20
CA ASP A 15 -12.03 -5.37 0.93
C ASP A 15 -12.86 -4.13 0.61
N LEU A 16 -12.31 -3.20 -0.16
CA LEU A 16 -12.93 -1.91 -0.41
C LEU A 16 -13.53 -1.88 -1.81
N ASP A 17 -14.86 -1.82 -1.88
CA ASP A 17 -15.61 -1.57 -3.11
C ASP A 17 -16.02 -0.10 -3.17
N VAL A 18 -15.14 0.75 -3.71
CA VAL A 18 -15.38 2.20 -3.80
C VAL A 18 -16.46 2.48 -4.83
N ASP A 19 -17.71 2.60 -4.37
CA ASP A 19 -18.89 2.82 -5.21
C ASP A 19 -19.02 1.79 -6.35
N GLY A 20 -18.52 0.56 -6.13
CA GLY A 20 -18.51 -0.56 -7.07
C GLY A 20 -17.23 -1.39 -7.01
N GLU A 21 -17.28 -2.60 -7.59
CA GLU A 21 -16.19 -3.62 -7.54
C GLU A 21 -14.95 -3.21 -8.35
N ASN A 22 -15.12 -2.53 -9.49
CA ASN A 22 -14.01 -2.19 -10.38
C ASN A 22 -13.31 -0.93 -9.88
N ASN A 23 -12.20 -1.11 -9.16
CA ASN A 23 -11.41 0.00 -8.65
C ASN A 23 -9.96 -0.05 -9.17
N THR A 24 -9.30 1.11 -9.19
CA THR A 24 -7.92 1.26 -9.64
C THR A 24 -7.14 1.97 -8.55
N LEU A 25 -5.92 1.50 -8.28
CA LEU A 25 -5.01 2.16 -7.35
C LEU A 25 -4.33 3.35 -8.06
N VAL A 26 -4.51 4.55 -7.51
CA VAL A 26 -3.95 5.79 -8.04
C VAL A 26 -2.97 6.38 -7.01
N ALA A 27 -1.77 6.70 -7.47
CA ALA A 27 -0.78 7.46 -6.71
C ALA A 27 -0.86 8.93 -7.10
N MET A 28 -0.73 9.79 -6.09
CA MET A 28 -0.62 11.23 -6.23
C MET A 28 0.53 11.68 -5.35
N ASP A 29 1.68 11.98 -5.96
CA ASP A 29 2.90 12.35 -5.25
C ASP A 29 3.08 13.87 -5.34
N PRO A 30 2.94 14.62 -4.21
CA PRO A 30 3.21 16.05 -4.20
C PRO A 30 4.69 16.32 -4.47
N GLU A 31 4.98 17.23 -5.39
CA GLU A 31 6.34 17.57 -5.80
C GLU A 31 6.51 19.07 -6.01
N VAL A 32 7.75 19.53 -5.84
CA VAL A 32 8.13 20.91 -6.14
C VAL A 32 8.74 20.94 -7.53
N LYS A 33 8.05 21.60 -8.47
CA LYS A 33 8.51 21.76 -9.86
C LYS A 33 8.95 23.19 -10.14
N PRO A 34 9.96 23.40 -11.03
CA PRO A 34 10.35 24.73 -11.47
C PRO A 34 9.15 25.52 -12.02
N ASN A 35 9.09 26.80 -11.70
CA ASN A 35 8.03 27.66 -12.21
C ASN A 35 8.26 27.99 -13.69
N THR A 36 7.28 27.66 -14.53
CA THR A 36 7.27 28.00 -15.97
C THR A 36 6.22 29.05 -16.33
N ALA A 37 5.44 29.53 -15.35
CA ALA A 37 4.34 30.48 -15.56
C ALA A 37 4.76 31.96 -15.47
N GLY A 38 6.05 32.24 -15.28
CA GLY A 38 6.58 33.59 -15.08
C GLY A 38 6.29 34.15 -13.68
N GLY A 39 6.60 35.44 -13.47
CA GLY A 39 6.47 36.11 -12.17
C GLY A 39 7.66 35.86 -11.22
N PRO A 40 7.57 36.31 -9.96
CA PRO A 40 8.70 36.34 -9.03
C PRO A 40 9.03 34.99 -8.37
N ARG A 41 8.17 33.97 -8.49
CA ARG A 41 8.40 32.67 -7.85
C ARG A 41 9.33 31.80 -8.68
N THR A 42 10.21 31.07 -8.00
CA THR A 42 11.13 30.11 -8.62
C THR A 42 10.52 28.72 -8.78
N SER A 43 9.53 28.37 -7.97
CA SER A 43 8.91 27.04 -7.96
C SER A 43 7.39 27.05 -7.78
N THR A 44 6.79 25.89 -8.05
CA THR A 44 5.37 25.59 -7.90
C THR A 44 5.20 24.25 -7.21
N MET A 45 4.13 24.11 -6.42
CA MET A 45 3.69 22.81 -5.91
C MET A 45 2.80 22.17 -6.97
N GLN A 46 3.16 20.95 -7.38
CA GLN A 46 2.40 20.15 -8.34
C GLN A 46 2.20 18.75 -7.76
N VAL A 47 1.36 17.96 -8.41
CA VAL A 47 1.12 16.56 -8.05
C VAL A 47 1.44 15.72 -9.27
N ASN A 48 2.32 14.73 -9.11
CA ASN A 48 2.53 13.69 -10.09
C ASN A 48 1.48 12.59 -9.87
N GLN A 49 0.51 12.50 -10.75
CA GLN A 49 -0.55 11.50 -10.68
C GLN A 49 -0.29 10.37 -11.68
N TYR A 50 -0.31 9.12 -11.20
CA TYR A 50 -0.16 7.92 -12.03
C TYR A 50 -0.92 6.74 -11.45
N THR A 51 -1.21 5.76 -12.31
CA THR A 51 -1.88 4.51 -11.91
C THR A 51 -0.85 3.47 -11.51
N ILE A 52 -1.16 2.70 -10.45
CA ILE A 52 -0.42 1.50 -10.08
C ILE A 52 -1.22 0.30 -10.59
N ASP A 53 -0.67 -0.38 -11.58
CA ASP A 53 -1.37 -1.30 -12.49
C ASP A 53 -1.17 -2.79 -12.16
N SER A 54 -0.37 -3.11 -11.15
CA SER A 54 0.11 -4.46 -10.85
C SER A 54 0.37 -4.66 -9.36
N GLU A 55 0.17 -5.88 -8.87
CA GLU A 55 0.28 -6.23 -7.44
C GLU A 55 1.68 -6.02 -6.88
N GLN A 56 2.73 -6.35 -7.65
CA GLN A 56 4.10 -6.15 -7.19
C GLN A 56 4.45 -4.66 -7.04
N LYS A 57 3.92 -3.79 -7.90
CA LYS A 57 4.09 -2.33 -7.75
C LYS A 57 3.24 -1.78 -6.60
N ALA A 58 2.08 -2.37 -6.33
CA ALA A 58 1.23 -1.97 -5.22
C ALA A 58 1.80 -2.38 -3.85
N ALA A 59 2.57 -3.46 -3.79
CA ALA A 59 3.33 -3.87 -2.62
C ALA A 59 4.50 -2.88 -2.37
N GLN A 60 4.26 -1.84 -1.56
CA GLN A 60 5.21 -0.73 -1.38
C GLN A 60 5.30 -0.22 0.05
N LYS A 61 6.41 0.47 0.33
CA LYS A 61 6.53 1.30 1.53
C LYS A 61 5.60 2.51 1.41
N PHE A 62 5.03 2.95 2.51
CA PHE A 62 4.18 4.14 2.53
C PHE A 62 4.96 5.36 3.01
N ASP A 63 4.98 6.41 2.18
CA ASP A 63 5.44 7.74 2.57
C ASP A 63 4.23 8.61 2.97
N PRO A 64 4.13 9.07 4.22
CA PRO A 64 3.02 9.92 4.69
C PRO A 64 2.90 11.27 3.96
N GLY A 65 3.93 11.70 3.24
CA GLY A 65 3.86 12.88 2.36
C GLY A 65 3.15 12.62 1.03
N THR A 66 2.93 11.35 0.67
CA THR A 66 2.28 10.95 -0.59
C THR A 66 0.81 10.59 -0.39
N ILE A 67 0.05 10.58 -1.48
CA ILE A 67 -1.36 10.23 -1.48
C ILE A 67 -1.54 8.94 -2.28
N ARG A 68 -2.30 8.00 -1.69
CA ARG A 68 -2.72 6.75 -2.32
C ARG A 68 -4.24 6.68 -2.27
N LEU A 69 -4.85 6.52 -3.44
CA LEU A 69 -6.29 6.48 -3.62
C LEU A 69 -6.70 5.16 -4.22
N LEU A 70 -7.78 4.56 -3.70
CA LEU A 70 -8.52 3.55 -4.42
C LEU A 70 -9.69 4.25 -5.11
N SER A 71 -9.68 4.26 -6.44
CA SER A 71 -10.55 5.10 -7.26
C SER A 71 -11.41 4.25 -8.18
N ASN A 72 -12.68 4.61 -8.30
CA ASN A 72 -13.57 4.06 -9.31
C ASN A 72 -13.56 4.96 -10.55
N THR A 73 -12.95 4.47 -11.62
CA THR A 73 -12.80 5.23 -12.88
C THR A 73 -14.08 5.28 -13.72
N SER A 74 -15.10 4.49 -13.36
CA SER A 74 -16.39 4.46 -14.06
C SER A 74 -17.44 5.42 -13.48
N LYS A 75 -17.16 6.00 -12.30
CA LYS A 75 -18.07 6.91 -11.60
C LYS A 75 -17.35 8.20 -11.19
N GLU A 76 -17.97 9.32 -11.51
CA GLU A 76 -17.43 10.64 -11.22
C GLU A 76 -18.31 11.37 -10.20
N ASN A 77 -17.67 12.21 -9.40
CA ASN A 77 -18.37 13.17 -8.55
C ASN A 77 -18.91 14.36 -9.37
N ARG A 78 -19.61 15.28 -8.71
CA ARG A 78 -20.19 16.48 -9.34
C ARG A 78 -19.18 17.34 -10.13
N MET A 79 -17.89 17.24 -9.83
CA MET A 79 -16.82 18.01 -10.47
C MET A 79 -16.09 17.24 -11.58
N GLY A 80 -16.53 16.02 -11.92
CA GLY A 80 -15.91 15.19 -12.95
C GLY A 80 -14.66 14.43 -12.48
N ASN A 81 -14.41 14.36 -11.16
CA ASN A 81 -13.30 13.57 -10.63
C ASN A 81 -13.75 12.17 -10.22
N PRO A 82 -12.94 11.12 -10.43
CA PRO A 82 -13.25 9.76 -10.00
C PRO A 82 -13.57 9.69 -8.50
N VAL A 83 -14.67 9.03 -8.14
CA VAL A 83 -14.99 8.78 -6.72
C VAL A 83 -13.94 7.87 -6.12
N SER A 84 -13.39 8.26 -4.97
CA SER A 84 -12.16 7.67 -4.44
C SER A 84 -12.16 7.65 -2.91
N TYR A 85 -11.47 6.66 -2.33
CA TYR A 85 -11.09 6.65 -0.91
C TYR A 85 -9.58 6.78 -0.77
N GLN A 86 -9.12 7.62 0.16
CA GLN A 86 -7.71 7.73 0.49
C GLN A 86 -7.30 6.67 1.49
N ILE A 87 -6.21 5.96 1.19
CA ILE A 87 -5.63 4.92 2.04
C ILE A 87 -4.43 5.54 2.77
N ILE A 88 -4.45 5.49 4.10
CA ILE A 88 -3.39 6.01 4.97
C ILE A 88 -3.01 4.91 5.97
N PRO A 89 -2.03 4.04 5.64
CA PRO A 89 -1.59 2.95 6.52
C PRO A 89 -0.89 3.46 7.79
N TYR A 90 -0.32 4.68 7.75
CA TYR A 90 0.32 5.32 8.90
C TYR A 90 -0.20 6.75 9.07
N ALA A 91 -1.05 6.95 10.06
CA ALA A 91 -1.62 8.26 10.42
C ALA A 91 -1.02 8.83 11.73
N GLY A 92 0.10 8.27 12.20
CA GLY A 92 0.74 8.60 13.46
C GLY A 92 0.54 7.54 14.55
N GLY A 93 1.31 7.67 15.63
CA GLY A 93 1.28 6.77 16.77
C GLY A 93 2.03 7.38 17.96
N THR A 94 1.75 6.87 19.16
CA THR A 94 2.41 7.33 20.40
C THR A 94 3.74 6.63 20.67
N HIS A 95 3.99 5.51 20.01
CA HIS A 95 5.23 4.74 20.08
C HIS A 95 6.05 4.95 18.80
N PRO A 96 7.37 4.68 18.84
CA PRO A 96 8.20 4.72 17.64
C PRO A 96 7.63 3.85 16.52
N ALA A 97 7.44 4.43 15.34
CA ALA A 97 6.86 3.73 14.20
C ALA A 97 7.84 2.68 13.63
N ALA A 98 7.31 1.51 13.30
CA ALA A 98 8.05 0.50 12.55
C ALA A 98 8.09 0.87 11.06
N THR A 99 9.25 1.26 10.54
CA THR A 99 9.46 1.54 9.11
C THR A 99 9.55 0.26 8.25
N GLY A 100 9.46 -0.90 8.89
CA GLY A 100 9.57 -2.24 8.31
C GLY A 100 9.99 -3.24 9.38
N ALA A 101 10.23 -4.48 8.97
CA ALA A 101 10.72 -5.53 9.84
C ALA A 101 12.15 -5.19 10.32
N LYS A 102 12.40 -5.23 11.64
CA LYS A 102 13.74 -5.04 12.23
C LYS A 102 14.52 -6.36 12.28
N PHE A 103 14.59 -7.04 11.14
CA PHE A 103 15.33 -8.28 10.95
C PHE A 103 16.28 -8.14 9.75
N ALA A 104 17.39 -8.85 9.78
CA ALA A 104 18.25 -8.94 8.61
C ALA A 104 17.52 -9.73 7.50
N PRO A 105 17.75 -9.43 6.20
CA PRO A 105 17.01 -10.05 5.11
C PRO A 105 17.17 -11.58 5.01
N ASP A 106 18.24 -12.14 5.59
CA ASP A 106 18.59 -13.56 5.64
C ASP A 106 17.93 -14.31 6.82
N GLU A 107 17.23 -13.60 7.70
CA GLU A 107 16.51 -14.21 8.82
C GLU A 107 15.29 -14.99 8.33
N TRP A 108 15.09 -16.19 8.89
CA TRP A 108 13.96 -17.06 8.54
C TRP A 108 12.60 -16.38 8.72
N ILE A 109 12.46 -15.52 9.74
CA ILE A 109 11.21 -14.80 9.98
C ILE A 109 10.93 -13.77 8.88
N TYR A 110 11.98 -13.16 8.31
CA TYR A 110 11.86 -12.19 7.22
C TYR A 110 11.38 -12.89 5.94
N HIS A 111 11.89 -14.09 5.65
CA HIS A 111 11.49 -14.87 4.47
C HIS A 111 10.08 -15.46 4.55
N ARG A 112 9.56 -15.72 5.75
CA ARG A 112 8.25 -16.36 5.93
C ARG A 112 7.09 -15.36 6.00
N LEU A 113 7.35 -14.10 6.30
CA LEU A 113 6.33 -13.09 6.63
C LEU A 113 6.61 -11.77 5.91
N SER A 114 6.45 -11.75 4.59
CA SER A 114 6.79 -10.58 3.75
C SER A 114 5.97 -9.34 4.10
N PHE A 115 4.76 -9.51 4.64
CA PHE A 115 3.86 -8.40 4.98
C PHE A 115 4.47 -7.43 6.00
N MET A 116 5.42 -7.87 6.83
CA MET A 116 6.01 -7.04 7.88
C MET A 116 6.84 -5.88 7.34
N ASP A 117 7.38 -6.03 6.13
CA ASP A 117 8.27 -5.02 5.58
C ASP A 117 7.53 -3.89 4.87
N LYS A 118 6.40 -4.15 4.20
CA LYS A 118 5.70 -3.13 3.41
C LYS A 118 4.39 -2.72 4.05
N GLN A 119 4.13 -1.40 4.11
CA GLN A 119 2.94 -0.85 4.78
C GLN A 119 1.68 -0.89 3.90
N LEU A 120 1.83 -0.87 2.58
CA LEU A 120 0.72 -0.93 1.64
C LEU A 120 0.86 -2.13 0.70
N TRP A 121 -0.23 -2.86 0.56
CA TRP A 121 -0.40 -3.96 -0.39
C TRP A 121 -1.78 -3.82 -1.01
N VAL A 122 -1.89 -4.08 -2.30
CA VAL A 122 -3.17 -4.24 -3.00
C VAL A 122 -3.04 -5.48 -3.86
N THR A 123 -3.97 -6.41 -3.70
CA THR A 123 -4.05 -7.65 -4.47
C THR A 123 -5.41 -7.74 -5.14
N ARG A 124 -5.53 -8.60 -6.14
CA ARG A 124 -6.82 -8.98 -6.69
C ARG A 124 -7.65 -9.67 -5.61
N TYR A 125 -8.97 -9.53 -5.70
CA TYR A 125 -9.86 -10.24 -4.80
C TYR A 125 -9.83 -11.74 -5.06
N HIS A 126 -9.45 -12.50 -4.03
CA HIS A 126 -9.63 -13.94 -3.97
C HIS A 126 -10.29 -14.34 -2.65
N PRO A 127 -11.38 -15.13 -2.65
CA PRO A 127 -12.15 -15.44 -1.44
C PRO A 127 -11.36 -16.27 -0.41
N THR A 128 -10.30 -16.96 -0.86
CA THR A 128 -9.41 -17.78 -0.03
C THR A 128 -8.20 -17.02 0.52
N GLU A 129 -7.91 -15.83 0.00
CA GLU A 129 -6.77 -15.00 0.39
C GLU A 129 -7.15 -14.03 1.50
N ARG A 130 -7.00 -14.51 2.73
CA ARG A 130 -7.53 -13.81 3.93
C ARG A 130 -6.47 -13.38 4.92
N TYR A 131 -5.32 -14.07 4.94
CA TYR A 131 -4.35 -13.98 6.03
C TYR A 131 -3.02 -13.47 5.49
N PRO A 132 -2.50 -12.32 5.97
CA PRO A 132 -1.24 -11.77 5.49
C PRO A 132 -0.04 -12.68 5.78
N GLU A 133 -0.13 -13.53 6.80
CA GLU A 133 0.85 -14.56 7.19
C GLU A 133 0.59 -15.95 6.58
N GLY A 134 -0.50 -16.09 5.82
CA GLY A 134 -0.98 -17.36 5.28
C GLY A 134 -1.91 -18.13 6.22
N LYS A 135 -2.56 -19.17 5.70
CA LYS A 135 -3.65 -19.88 6.40
C LYS A 135 -3.19 -20.65 7.63
N TYR A 136 -1.98 -21.19 7.61
CA TYR A 136 -1.41 -22.01 8.69
C TYR A 136 0.05 -21.58 8.97
N PRO A 137 0.26 -20.50 9.73
CA PRO A 137 1.59 -19.90 9.90
C PRO A 137 2.50 -20.68 10.87
N ASN A 138 1.94 -21.58 11.67
CA ASN A 138 2.70 -22.34 12.67
C ASN A 138 3.77 -23.21 11.98
N ARG A 139 5.04 -22.90 12.25
CA ARG A 139 6.22 -23.55 11.64
C ARG A 139 6.20 -23.60 10.10
N SER A 140 5.62 -22.61 9.43
CA SER A 140 5.71 -22.48 7.97
C SER A 140 7.17 -22.47 7.50
N ALA A 141 7.45 -23.00 6.30
CA ALA A 141 8.80 -23.00 5.72
C ALA A 141 9.02 -21.87 4.70
N HIS A 142 7.93 -21.32 4.17
CA HIS A 142 7.89 -20.25 3.18
C HIS A 142 6.65 -19.38 3.42
N ASP A 143 6.63 -18.19 2.82
CA ASP A 143 5.48 -17.29 2.83
C ASP A 143 4.32 -17.91 2.02
N THR A 144 3.14 -17.96 2.63
CA THR A 144 1.88 -18.43 2.00
C THR A 144 0.74 -17.41 2.15
N GLY A 145 1.10 -16.18 2.55
CA GLY A 145 0.23 -15.03 2.71
C GLY A 145 0.48 -14.00 1.62
N LEU A 146 0.63 -12.73 2.00
CA LEU A 146 0.77 -11.62 1.04
C LEU A 146 1.95 -11.77 0.08
N GLY A 147 3.04 -12.40 0.52
CA GLY A 147 4.18 -12.68 -0.37
C GLY A 147 3.84 -13.68 -1.47
N GLN A 148 2.90 -14.61 -1.22
CA GLN A 148 2.39 -15.53 -2.24
C GLN A 148 1.28 -14.88 -3.07
N TYR A 149 0.36 -14.13 -2.45
CA TYR A 149 -0.80 -13.53 -3.14
C TYR A 149 -0.35 -12.55 -4.23
N ALA A 150 0.59 -11.65 -3.91
CA ALA A 150 1.11 -10.68 -4.88
C ALA A 150 2.20 -11.26 -5.83
N LYS A 151 2.48 -12.57 -5.76
CA LYS A 151 3.59 -13.18 -6.52
C LYS A 151 3.27 -13.29 -8.00
N ASP A 152 2.01 -13.57 -8.33
CA ASP A 152 1.55 -13.79 -9.70
C ASP A 152 1.44 -12.47 -10.49
N ASP A 153 1.62 -11.32 -9.82
CA ASP A 153 1.64 -9.97 -10.38
C ASP A 153 0.42 -9.67 -11.24
N GLU A 154 -0.76 -9.99 -10.71
CA GLU A 154 -2.00 -9.78 -11.45
C GLU A 154 -2.22 -8.29 -11.74
N SER A 155 -2.94 -8.01 -12.83
CA SER A 155 -3.25 -6.62 -13.16
C SER A 155 -4.30 -6.05 -12.20
N LEU A 156 -4.02 -4.85 -11.69
CA LEU A 156 -4.91 -4.05 -10.84
C LEU A 156 -5.69 -2.98 -11.62
N THR A 157 -5.73 -3.09 -12.96
CA THR A 157 -6.49 -2.16 -13.78
C THR A 157 -7.92 -2.68 -13.94
N ASN A 158 -8.88 -2.06 -13.26
CA ASN A 158 -10.28 -2.52 -13.17
C ASN A 158 -10.38 -4.05 -12.89
N PRO A 159 -9.74 -4.55 -11.81
CA PRO A 159 -9.85 -5.93 -11.42
C PRO A 159 -11.26 -6.19 -10.89
N ARG A 160 -11.75 -7.39 -11.18
CA ARG A 160 -12.91 -7.99 -10.52
C ARG A 160 -12.42 -8.97 -9.46
#